data_AF-A0A928EEG1-F1
#
_entry.id   AF-A0A928EEG1-F1
#
_cell.length_a   1.000
_cell.length_b   1.000
_cell.length_c   1.000
_cell.angle_alpha   90.00
_cell.angle_beta   90.00
_cell.angle_gamma   90.00
#
_symmetry.space_group_name_H-M   'P 1'
#
loop_
_entity.id
_entity.type
_entity.pdbx_description
1 polymer ?
#
loop_
_entity_poly.entity_id
_entity_poly.type
_entity_poly.pdbx_seq_one_letter_code
_entity_poly.pdbx_strand_id
1 'polypeptide(L)'
;MENGVTSQKRADVLAAGGIVWREGASGLEVLLVYRPSYRDWSLPKGKIKSGEDYRAAAVREIAEETGVSVALRQPAGSVSYVLPDGRRKEVRYWVAVPLPVNHPALRCRAAVKPAPAREIGASRWFQLKQALALLSMPSDRELLQRAMIDGAAAADIASRPVLLVRHGQACKRAAWSEGEETRPLTMRGKKQSRALASQLSWYGVNGLVSSSWERCMATLRPYAKSARLPIQEHPELTEKGYAEDEASFLATVTGLLHARAANIALLDLAPLDASAAPYHRGGTAPAAPDHRDTTAAACINEHGPDVDDGAARTWPQAETPTVAICLHRPTLPGVMETVSAMSPPSIRSQLPAEDPYLKPGEILVVHTSLPVSQRDVCVLAVEQFRPLEGDETARA
;
A
#
# COMPACT_ATOMS: atom_id res chain seq x y z
N MET A 1 -28.54 -14.03 46.97
CA MET A 1 -28.48 -13.06 45.84
C MET A 1 -27.01 -12.87 45.50
N GLU A 2 -26.48 -13.70 44.61
CA GLU A 2 -25.12 -13.53 44.10
C GLU A 2 -25.18 -12.73 42.80
N ASN A 3 -24.61 -11.53 42.83
CA ASN A 3 -24.50 -10.65 41.67
C ASN A 3 -23.39 -11.18 40.75
N GLY A 4 -23.79 -11.83 39.65
CA GLY A 4 -22.90 -12.18 38.55
C GLY A 4 -22.43 -10.94 37.79
N VAL A 5 -21.24 -10.45 38.13
CA VAL A 5 -20.55 -9.46 37.29
C VAL A 5 -19.90 -10.22 36.13
N THR A 6 -20.55 -10.19 34.97
CA THR A 6 -19.93 -10.60 33.71
C THR A 6 -18.84 -9.58 33.36
N SER A 7 -17.58 -9.94 33.64
CA SER A 7 -16.42 -9.18 33.17
C SER A 7 -16.41 -9.16 31.64
N GLN A 8 -16.89 -8.07 31.03
CA GLN A 8 -16.74 -7.83 29.60
C GLN A 8 -15.24 -7.81 29.25
N LYS A 9 -14.78 -8.87 28.59
CA LYS A 9 -13.41 -8.99 28.08
C LYS A 9 -13.15 -7.81 27.15
N ARG A 10 -12.22 -6.92 27.51
CA ARG A 10 -11.86 -5.75 26.68
C ARG A 10 -11.31 -6.23 25.34
N ALA A 11 -11.74 -5.59 24.25
CA ALA A 11 -11.29 -5.92 22.90
C ALA A 11 -9.78 -5.71 22.73
N ASP A 12 -9.14 -6.57 21.93
CA ASP A 12 -7.73 -6.49 21.55
C ASP A 12 -7.40 -5.16 20.86
N VAL A 13 -6.13 -4.77 20.92
CA VAL A 13 -5.65 -3.51 20.34
C VAL A 13 -5.04 -3.78 18.98
N LEU A 14 -5.74 -3.35 17.93
CA LEU A 14 -5.26 -3.46 16.56
C LEU A 14 -4.53 -2.18 16.12
N ALA A 15 -3.39 -2.34 15.46
CA ALA A 15 -2.54 -1.26 15.02
C ALA A 15 -1.89 -1.59 13.67
N ALA A 16 -1.41 -0.55 12.99
CA ALA A 16 -0.69 -0.70 11.74
C ALA A 16 0.40 0.37 11.59
N GLY A 17 1.39 0.07 10.76
CA GLY A 17 2.49 0.97 10.49
C GLY A 17 3.29 0.54 9.27
N GLY A 18 4.51 1.04 9.14
CA GLY A 18 5.35 0.66 8.02
C GLY A 18 6.85 0.77 8.26
N ILE A 19 7.58 0.00 7.48
CA ILE A 19 9.01 0.18 7.27
C ILE A 19 9.14 1.10 6.06
N VAL A 20 9.27 2.39 6.34
CA VAL A 20 9.45 3.41 5.30
C VAL A 20 10.92 3.49 4.95
N TRP A 21 11.25 3.27 3.68
CA TRP A 21 12.64 3.28 3.22
C TRP A 21 12.83 4.19 2.01
N ARG A 22 14.07 4.65 1.80
CA ARG A 22 14.51 5.36 0.60
C ARG A 22 15.96 5.01 0.26
N GLU A 23 16.37 5.31 -0.96
CA GLU A 23 17.80 5.39 -1.28
C GLU A 23 18.34 6.76 -0.86
N GLY A 24 19.28 6.76 0.08
CA GLY A 24 20.08 7.92 0.44
C GLY A 24 21.43 7.94 -0.30
N ALA A 25 22.21 8.99 -0.06
CA ALA A 25 23.52 9.17 -0.68
C ALA A 25 24.52 8.03 -0.38
N SER A 26 24.34 7.35 0.76
CA SER A 26 25.20 6.26 1.23
C SER A 26 24.51 4.90 1.26
N GLY A 27 23.39 4.74 0.53
CA GLY A 27 22.65 3.48 0.42
C GLY A 27 21.26 3.54 1.07
N LEU A 28 20.73 2.38 1.44
CA LEU A 28 19.37 2.25 1.98
C LEU A 28 19.23 2.93 3.35
N GLU A 29 18.25 3.82 3.43
CA GLU A 29 17.85 4.50 4.66
C GLU A 29 16.44 4.10 5.07
N VAL A 30 16.20 4.02 6.38
CA VAL A 30 14.92 3.69 7.00
C VAL A 30 14.50 4.83 7.92
N LEU A 31 13.23 5.22 7.86
CA LEU A 31 12.66 6.26 8.69
C LEU A 31 12.21 5.69 10.04
N LEU A 32 12.78 6.22 11.11
CA LEU A 32 12.39 5.89 12.49
C LEU A 32 11.76 7.11 13.18
N VAL A 33 10.98 6.84 14.23
CA VAL A 33 10.40 7.86 15.10
C VAL A 33 10.91 7.71 16.53
N TYR A 34 11.22 8.84 17.16
CA TYR A 34 11.59 8.92 18.56
C TYR A 34 10.37 9.23 19.42
N ARG A 35 10.13 8.42 20.45
CA ARG A 35 8.98 8.55 21.35
C ARG A 35 9.43 9.04 22.73
N PRO A 36 9.22 10.32 23.10
CA PRO A 36 9.73 10.88 24.34
C PRO A 36 9.26 10.15 25.61
N SER A 37 8.02 9.65 25.59
CA SER A 37 7.44 8.92 26.73
C SER A 37 8.14 7.58 27.02
N TYR A 38 8.76 6.98 26.01
CA TYR A 38 9.50 5.71 26.13
C TYR A 38 11.01 5.91 26.03
N ARG A 39 11.45 7.10 25.60
CA ARG A 39 12.85 7.45 25.29
C ARG A 39 13.49 6.47 24.32
N ASP A 40 12.73 6.06 23.30
CA ASP A 40 13.11 4.98 22.39
C ASP A 40 12.88 5.34 20.92
N TRP A 41 13.58 4.62 20.04
CA TRP A 41 13.35 4.66 18.60
C TRP A 41 12.55 3.44 18.16
N SER A 42 11.52 3.67 17.36
CA SER A 42 10.66 2.61 16.82
C SER A 42 10.27 2.87 15.37
N LEU A 43 9.76 1.84 14.70
CA LEU A 43 9.06 2.01 13.42
C LEU A 43 7.77 2.82 13.64
N PRO A 44 7.38 3.67 12.66
CA PRO A 44 6.14 4.43 12.75
C PRO A 44 4.92 3.51 12.69
N LYS A 45 3.98 3.69 13.62
CA LYS A 45 2.79 2.83 13.80
C LYS A 45 1.85 3.37 14.87
N GLY A 46 0.55 3.22 14.63
CA GLY A 46 -0.48 3.54 15.62
C GLY A 46 -1.76 2.74 15.45
N LYS A 47 -2.78 3.09 16.25
CA LYS A 47 -4.00 2.28 16.41
C LYS A 47 -4.95 2.49 15.25
N ILE A 48 -5.63 1.43 14.84
CA ILE A 48 -6.71 1.52 13.85
C ILE A 48 -7.87 2.33 14.44
N LYS A 49 -8.37 3.30 13.68
CA LYS A 49 -9.55 4.11 14.04
C LYS A 49 -10.84 3.45 13.55
N SER A 50 -11.99 3.89 14.07
CA SER A 50 -13.28 3.40 13.57
C SER A 50 -13.45 3.74 12.08
N GLY A 51 -13.95 2.78 11.29
CA GLY A 51 -14.10 2.93 9.84
C GLY A 51 -12.80 2.83 9.05
N GLU A 52 -11.72 2.36 9.68
CA GLU A 52 -10.39 2.23 9.10
C GLU A 52 -9.98 0.75 9.03
N ASP A 53 -9.25 0.36 7.98
CA ASP A 53 -8.56 -0.93 7.94
C ASP A 53 -7.06 -0.76 8.26
N TYR A 54 -6.31 -1.85 8.33
CA TYR A 54 -4.88 -1.79 8.62
C TYR A 54 -4.08 -0.95 7.61
N ARG A 55 -4.47 -0.91 6.33
CA ARG A 55 -3.72 -0.18 5.28
C ARG A 55 -3.96 1.31 5.39
N ALA A 56 -5.21 1.70 5.59
CA ALA A 56 -5.59 3.07 5.88
C ALA A 56 -4.87 3.58 7.14
N ALA A 57 -4.85 2.77 8.20
CA ALA A 57 -4.14 3.08 9.43
C ALA A 57 -2.63 3.22 9.19
N ALA A 58 -2.00 2.28 8.47
CA ALA A 58 -0.57 2.36 8.17
C ALA A 58 -0.20 3.66 7.45
N VAL A 59 -0.92 4.01 6.37
CA VAL A 59 -0.66 5.24 5.61
C VAL A 59 -0.88 6.48 6.46
N ARG A 60 -1.96 6.51 7.25
CA ARG A 60 -2.29 7.64 8.12
C ARG A 60 -1.23 7.80 9.21
N GLU A 61 -0.93 6.76 9.98
CA GLU A 61 -0.02 6.80 11.12
C GLU A 61 1.40 7.18 10.69
N ILE A 62 1.89 6.64 9.57
CA ILE A 62 3.17 7.07 9.01
C ILE A 62 3.16 8.57 8.74
N ALA A 63 2.11 9.11 8.12
CA ALA A 63 2.02 10.53 7.82
C ALA A 63 1.81 11.40 9.08
N GLU A 64 1.04 10.94 10.06
CA GLU A 64 0.82 11.64 11.34
C GLU A 64 2.13 11.73 12.14
N GLU A 65 2.88 10.63 12.26
CA GLU A 65 4.09 10.55 13.09
C GLU A 65 5.34 11.13 12.40
N THR A 66 5.42 11.07 11.07
CA THR A 66 6.65 11.44 10.37
C THR A 66 6.53 12.66 9.45
N GLY A 67 5.31 13.04 9.09
CA GLY A 67 5.04 14.03 8.04
C GLY A 67 5.25 13.51 6.61
N VAL A 68 5.76 12.29 6.44
CA VAL A 68 6.05 11.71 5.12
C VAL A 68 4.80 11.02 4.58
N SER A 69 4.35 11.45 3.40
CA SER A 69 3.33 10.72 2.64
C SER A 69 3.98 9.55 1.91
N VAL A 70 3.39 8.36 2.03
CA VAL A 70 3.99 7.13 1.48
C VAL A 70 3.04 6.35 0.58
N ALA A 71 3.56 5.50 -0.28
CA ALA A 71 2.83 4.42 -0.95
C ALA A 71 3.22 3.07 -0.34
N LEU A 72 2.21 2.25 -0.04
CA LEU A 72 2.42 0.89 0.45
C LEU A 72 2.98 -0.01 -0.67
N ARG A 73 3.79 -0.97 -0.24
CA ARG A 73 4.36 -2.09 -1.02
C ARG A 73 3.95 -3.39 -0.35
N GLN A 74 4.75 -4.45 -0.46
CA GLN A 74 4.42 -5.75 0.11
C GLN A 74 4.25 -5.68 1.64
N PRO A 75 3.36 -6.51 2.22
CA PRO A 75 3.30 -6.70 3.67
C PRO A 75 4.66 -7.14 4.23
N ALA A 76 5.08 -6.53 5.33
CA ALA A 76 6.31 -6.88 6.05
C ALA A 76 6.07 -7.94 7.14
N GLY A 77 4.81 -8.18 7.49
CA GLY A 77 4.38 -9.13 8.52
C GLY A 77 3.80 -8.42 9.75
N SER A 78 3.61 -9.20 10.82
CA SER A 78 2.93 -8.73 12.03
C SER A 78 3.77 -8.96 13.28
N VAL A 79 3.62 -8.08 14.26
CA VAL A 79 4.17 -8.21 15.61
C VAL A 79 3.00 -8.30 16.59
N SER A 80 3.08 -9.20 17.56
CA SER A 80 2.03 -9.39 18.57
C SER A 80 2.59 -9.57 19.97
N TYR A 81 2.01 -8.87 20.95
CA TYR A 81 2.40 -8.98 22.36
C TYR A 81 1.22 -8.66 23.27
N VAL A 82 1.32 -9.07 24.54
CA VAL A 82 0.29 -8.82 25.56
C VAL A 82 0.60 -7.53 26.30
N LEU A 83 -0.40 -6.67 26.47
CA LEU A 83 -0.32 -5.43 27.23
C LEU A 83 -0.42 -5.69 28.74
N PRO A 84 0.01 -4.76 29.61
CA PRO A 84 -0.11 -4.91 31.06
C PRO A 84 -1.55 -5.17 31.55
N ASP A 85 -2.55 -4.74 30.78
CA ASP A 85 -3.97 -4.98 31.08
C ASP A 85 -4.52 -6.30 30.51
N GLY A 86 -3.64 -7.21 30.06
CA GLY A 86 -3.98 -8.54 29.58
C GLY A 86 -4.49 -8.61 28.14
N ARG A 87 -4.71 -7.48 27.47
CA ARG A 87 -5.14 -7.46 26.06
C ARG A 87 -4.00 -7.82 25.12
N ARG A 88 -4.31 -8.52 24.02
CA ARG A 88 -3.34 -8.68 22.94
C ARG A 88 -3.29 -7.41 22.10
N LYS A 89 -2.09 -6.97 21.77
CA LYS A 89 -1.83 -5.94 20.78
C LYS A 89 -1.23 -6.60 19.54
N GLU A 90 -1.84 -6.37 18.38
CA GLU A 90 -1.34 -6.79 17.08
C GLU A 90 -1.00 -5.55 16.24
N VAL A 91 0.20 -5.51 15.69
CA VAL A 91 0.63 -4.49 14.74
C VAL A 91 0.94 -5.16 13.42
N ARG A 92 0.32 -4.71 12.33
CA ARG A 92 0.66 -5.14 10.96
C ARG A 92 1.51 -4.07 10.28
N TYR A 93 2.55 -4.50 9.59
CA TYR A 93 3.48 -3.59 8.91
C TYR A 93 3.50 -3.86 7.41
N TRP A 94 3.73 -2.79 6.67
CA TRP A 94 4.01 -2.81 5.24
C TRP A 94 5.40 -2.24 4.98
N VAL A 95 6.07 -2.72 3.94
CA VAL A 95 7.12 -1.91 3.32
C VAL A 95 6.44 -0.71 2.65
N ALA A 96 7.03 0.47 2.78
CA ALA A 96 6.48 1.69 2.22
C ALA A 96 7.58 2.56 1.62
N VAL A 97 7.24 3.30 0.57
CA VAL A 97 8.15 4.25 -0.08
C VAL A 97 7.56 5.66 -0.04
N PRO A 98 8.37 6.72 0.14
CA PRO A 98 7.90 8.10 0.05
C PRO A 98 7.24 8.41 -1.30
N LEU A 99 6.18 9.22 -1.26
CA LEU A 99 5.55 9.80 -2.44
C LEU A 99 5.97 11.26 -2.62
N PRO A 100 6.20 11.73 -3.86
CA PRO A 100 6.33 13.15 -4.17
C PRO A 100 5.10 13.94 -3.69
N VAL A 101 5.31 15.19 -3.25
CA VAL A 101 4.26 16.05 -2.69
C VAL A 101 3.09 16.28 -3.64
N ASN A 102 3.37 16.28 -4.95
CA ASN A 102 2.39 16.48 -6.03
C ASN A 102 1.81 15.17 -6.59
N HIS A 103 2.16 14.01 -6.03
CA HIS A 103 1.77 12.71 -6.58
C HIS A 103 0.24 12.59 -6.69
N PRO A 104 -0.32 12.16 -7.85
CA PRO A 104 -1.77 12.12 -8.11
C PRO A 104 -2.60 11.44 -7.02
N ALA A 105 -2.10 10.32 -6.50
CA ALA A 105 -2.75 9.55 -5.43
C ALA A 105 -3.05 10.39 -4.17
N LEU A 106 -2.24 11.40 -3.84
CA LEU A 106 -2.43 12.20 -2.62
C LEU A 106 -3.73 13.02 -2.66
N ARG A 107 -4.27 13.33 -3.86
CA ARG A 107 -5.55 14.02 -4.04
C ARG A 107 -6.76 13.19 -3.61
N CYS A 108 -6.58 11.88 -3.43
CA CYS A 108 -7.61 10.93 -3.00
C CYS A 108 -7.51 10.61 -1.50
N ARG A 109 -6.60 11.26 -0.77
CA ARG A 109 -6.37 11.05 0.67
C ARG A 109 -6.94 12.21 1.47
N ALA A 110 -7.48 11.90 2.65
CA ALA A 110 -7.82 12.92 3.62
C ALA A 110 -6.54 13.54 4.20
N ALA A 111 -6.61 14.84 4.54
CA ALA A 111 -5.53 15.48 5.27
C ALA A 111 -5.38 14.84 6.66
N VAL A 112 -4.14 14.63 7.09
CA VAL A 112 -3.82 14.10 8.42
C VAL A 112 -3.32 15.21 9.34
N LYS A 113 -3.56 15.07 10.63
CA LYS A 113 -3.03 15.99 11.65
C LYS A 113 -1.73 15.42 12.22
N PRO A 114 -0.62 16.17 12.26
CA PRO A 114 0.61 15.68 12.86
C PRO A 114 0.41 15.23 14.31
N ALA A 115 1.11 14.17 14.70
CA ALA A 115 1.17 13.72 16.07
C ALA A 115 1.74 14.83 16.98
N PRO A 116 1.26 14.97 18.22
CA PRO A 116 1.77 15.99 19.13
C PRO A 116 3.22 15.67 19.54
N ALA A 117 4.04 16.72 19.77
CA ALA A 117 5.46 16.58 20.10
C ALA A 117 5.76 15.71 21.35
N ARG A 118 4.78 15.59 22.26
CA ARG A 118 4.87 14.71 23.45
C ARG A 118 4.80 13.22 23.12
N GLU A 119 4.19 12.89 21.98
CA GLU A 119 4.03 11.53 21.47
C GLU A 119 5.21 11.18 20.57
N ILE A 120 5.47 12.04 19.58
CA ILE A 120 6.60 11.92 18.66
C ILE A 120 7.47 13.16 18.76
N GLY A 121 8.69 12.99 19.28
CA GLY A 121 9.63 14.09 19.49
C GLY A 121 10.47 14.40 18.25
N ALA A 122 10.74 13.37 17.44
CA ALA A 122 11.48 13.49 16.18
C ALA A 122 11.17 12.32 15.25
N SER A 123 11.36 12.53 13.95
CA SER A 123 11.49 11.48 12.94
C SER A 123 12.80 11.68 12.19
N ARG A 124 13.54 10.61 11.89
CA ARG A 124 14.85 10.70 11.21
C ARG A 124 15.11 9.50 10.33
N TRP A 125 15.85 9.75 9.24
CA TRP A 125 16.36 8.72 8.36
C TRP A 125 17.68 8.16 8.91
N PHE A 126 17.80 6.84 8.95
CA PHE A 126 18.99 6.14 9.40
C PHE A 126 19.41 5.11 8.37
N GLN A 127 20.72 4.93 8.19
CA GLN A 127 21.21 3.79 7.40
C GLN A 127 20.70 2.49 8.01
N LEU A 128 20.45 1.47 7.19
CA LEU A 128 19.86 0.21 7.64
C LEU A 128 20.56 -0.39 8.88
N LYS A 129 21.89 -0.40 8.90
CA LYS A 129 22.69 -0.91 10.04
C LYS A 129 22.46 -0.10 11.32
N GLN A 130 22.34 1.23 11.20
CA GLN A 130 22.07 2.11 12.34
C GLN A 130 20.63 1.92 12.83
N ALA A 131 19.67 1.81 11.92
CA ALA A 131 18.27 1.58 12.26
C ALA A 131 18.11 0.27 13.07
N LEU A 132 18.76 -0.81 12.63
CA LEU A 132 18.78 -2.09 13.35
C LEU A 132 19.38 -1.96 14.76
N ALA A 133 20.40 -1.11 14.96
CA ALA A 133 21.00 -0.89 16.26
C ALA A 133 20.13 -0.02 17.20
N LEU A 134 19.36 0.92 16.64
CA LEU A 134 18.55 1.88 17.39
C LEU A 134 17.18 1.35 17.81
N LEU A 135 16.57 0.49 16.98
CA LEU A 135 15.25 -0.07 17.26
C LEU A 135 15.25 -0.78 18.61
N SER A 136 14.41 -0.31 19.52
CA SER A 136 14.44 -0.77 20.91
C SER A 136 13.72 -2.10 21.12
N MET A 137 12.65 -2.35 20.36
CA MET A 137 11.92 -3.62 20.41
C MET A 137 12.62 -4.71 19.57
N PRO A 138 12.98 -5.88 20.14
CA PRO A 138 13.57 -6.98 19.39
C PRO A 138 12.72 -7.43 18.20
N SER A 139 11.39 -7.46 18.37
CA SER A 139 10.47 -7.85 17.32
C SER A 139 10.44 -6.88 16.14
N ASP A 140 10.62 -5.57 16.37
CA ASP A 140 10.73 -4.59 15.29
C ASP A 140 12.07 -4.75 14.55
N ARG A 141 13.16 -5.09 15.25
CA ARG A 141 14.46 -5.40 14.63
C ARG A 141 14.39 -6.63 13.74
N GLU A 142 13.82 -7.71 14.24
CA GLU A 142 13.63 -8.95 13.48
C GLU A 142 12.74 -8.74 12.26
N LEU A 143 11.68 -7.93 12.40
CA LEU A 143 10.81 -7.55 11.29
C LEU A 143 11.61 -6.76 10.23
N LEU A 144 12.39 -5.77 10.64
CA LEU A 144 13.22 -4.97 9.74
C LEU A 144 14.25 -5.83 9.01
N GLN A 145 14.95 -6.70 9.73
CA GLN A 145 15.94 -7.63 9.19
C GLN A 145 15.32 -8.54 8.12
N ARG A 146 14.18 -9.19 8.44
CA ARG A 146 13.50 -10.07 7.49
C ARG A 146 13.03 -9.34 6.24
N ALA A 147 12.50 -8.12 6.40
CA ALA A 147 11.96 -7.35 5.29
C ALA A 147 13.03 -6.75 4.38
N MET A 148 14.20 -6.37 4.92
CA MET A 148 15.21 -5.56 4.20
C MET A 148 16.51 -6.30 3.87
N ILE A 149 16.80 -7.43 4.52
CA ILE A 149 18.06 -8.15 4.32
C ILE A 149 17.80 -9.57 3.83
N ASP A 150 16.88 -10.27 4.48
CA ASP A 150 16.55 -11.66 4.11
C ASP A 150 15.66 -11.71 2.84
N GLY A 151 14.95 -10.62 2.55
CA GLY A 151 14.28 -10.39 1.27
C GLY A 151 15.32 -10.26 0.16
N ALA A 152 15.34 -11.22 -0.77
CA ALA A 152 16.39 -11.42 -1.75
C ALA A 152 16.76 -10.15 -2.56
N ALA A 153 17.90 -9.54 -2.23
CA ALA A 153 18.47 -8.36 -2.92
C ALA A 153 17.60 -7.08 -2.91
N ALA A 154 18.25 -5.92 -2.96
CA ALA A 154 17.59 -4.60 -2.94
C ALA A 154 16.49 -4.42 -4.02
N ALA A 155 16.56 -5.18 -5.13
CA ALA A 155 15.56 -5.17 -6.18
C ALA A 155 14.17 -5.73 -5.75
N ASP A 156 14.13 -6.58 -4.72
CA ASP A 156 12.89 -7.19 -4.21
C ASP A 156 12.31 -6.43 -3.00
N ILE A 157 13.07 -5.51 -2.43
CA ILE A 157 12.68 -4.72 -1.25
C ILE A 157 11.52 -3.77 -1.55
N ALA A 158 11.35 -3.33 -2.79
CA ALA A 158 10.17 -2.56 -3.14
C ALA A 158 9.57 -3.06 -4.44
N SER A 159 8.70 -4.04 -4.24
CA SER A 159 7.77 -4.52 -5.25
C SER A 159 7.03 -3.39 -5.95
N ARG A 160 6.47 -3.70 -7.10
CA ARG A 160 5.51 -2.85 -7.81
C ARG A 160 4.11 -3.40 -7.55
N PRO A 161 3.22 -2.63 -6.90
CA PRO A 161 1.83 -3.06 -6.74
C PRO A 161 1.08 -2.96 -8.09
N VAL A 162 0.34 -4.00 -8.43
CA VAL A 162 -0.67 -4.03 -9.49
C VAL A 162 -2.01 -4.37 -8.86
N LEU A 163 -2.97 -3.46 -8.98
CA LEU A 163 -4.25 -3.58 -8.29
C LEU A 163 -5.30 -4.13 -9.26
N LEU A 164 -5.63 -5.41 -9.14
CA LEU A 164 -6.71 -6.05 -9.88
C LEU A 164 -8.02 -5.78 -9.16
N VAL A 165 -8.92 -5.03 -9.80
CA VAL A 165 -10.18 -4.58 -9.24
C VAL A 165 -11.31 -5.27 -9.96
N ARG A 166 -12.19 -5.98 -9.23
CA ARG A 166 -13.48 -6.35 -9.81
C ARG A 166 -14.40 -5.15 -9.77
N HIS A 167 -15.10 -4.86 -10.87
CA HIS A 167 -16.06 -3.76 -10.91
C HIS A 167 -17.06 -3.79 -9.73
N GLY A 168 -17.51 -2.62 -9.29
CA GLY A 168 -18.51 -2.49 -8.24
C GLY A 168 -19.84 -3.15 -8.62
N GLN A 169 -20.74 -3.29 -7.66
CA GLN A 169 -22.04 -3.92 -7.92
C GLN A 169 -22.79 -3.21 -9.05
N ALA A 170 -23.12 -3.95 -10.11
CA ALA A 170 -23.86 -3.47 -11.28
C ALA A 170 -25.32 -3.95 -11.27
N CYS A 171 -26.17 -3.26 -12.02
CA CYS A 171 -27.58 -3.64 -12.21
C CYS A 171 -27.67 -5.10 -12.69
N LYS A 172 -28.74 -5.82 -12.32
CA LYS A 172 -28.93 -7.21 -12.79
C LYS A 172 -29.12 -7.20 -14.31
N ARG A 173 -28.56 -8.20 -15.02
CA ARG A 173 -28.71 -8.35 -16.48
C ARG A 173 -30.17 -8.33 -16.93
N ALA A 174 -31.03 -9.10 -16.26
CA ALA A 174 -32.46 -9.16 -16.56
C ALA A 174 -33.22 -7.84 -16.34
N ALA A 175 -32.62 -6.85 -15.67
CA ALA A 175 -33.23 -5.56 -15.39
C ALA A 175 -32.60 -4.42 -16.22
N TRP A 176 -31.81 -4.74 -17.25
CA TRP A 176 -31.15 -3.77 -18.11
C TRP A 176 -31.28 -4.18 -19.58
N SER A 177 -31.87 -3.31 -20.42
CA SER A 177 -32.20 -3.62 -21.81
C SER A 177 -31.35 -2.87 -22.84
N GLU A 178 -30.46 -1.97 -22.41
CA GLU A 178 -29.69 -1.08 -23.30
C GLU A 178 -28.32 -1.65 -23.72
N GLY A 179 -28.16 -2.98 -23.74
CA GLY A 179 -26.89 -3.65 -24.03
C GLY A 179 -26.07 -3.95 -22.77
N GLU A 180 -25.23 -4.99 -22.84
CA GLU A 180 -24.44 -5.45 -21.70
C GLU A 180 -23.25 -4.51 -21.38
N GLU A 181 -22.75 -3.82 -22.39
CA GLU A 181 -21.66 -2.86 -22.35
C GLU A 181 -22.02 -1.56 -21.63
N THR A 182 -23.30 -1.15 -21.67
CA THR A 182 -23.78 0.09 -21.04
C THR A 182 -24.25 -0.10 -19.59
N ARG A 183 -24.31 -1.35 -19.11
CA ARG A 183 -24.92 -1.71 -17.83
C ARG A 183 -24.25 -0.99 -16.66
N PRO A 184 -24.98 -0.15 -15.90
CA PRO A 184 -24.39 0.76 -14.93
C PRO A 184 -24.20 0.12 -13.54
N LEU A 185 -23.44 0.82 -12.69
CA LEU A 185 -23.36 0.53 -11.26
C LEU A 185 -24.68 0.83 -10.54
N THR A 186 -25.03 -0.02 -9.57
CA THR A 186 -26.11 0.25 -8.60
C THR A 186 -25.69 1.37 -7.63
N MET A 187 -26.62 1.82 -6.78
CA MET A 187 -26.27 2.77 -5.70
C MET A 187 -25.21 2.23 -4.74
N ARG A 188 -25.24 0.93 -4.43
CA ARG A 188 -24.18 0.27 -3.64
C ARG A 188 -22.87 0.23 -4.42
N GLY A 189 -22.89 -0.12 -5.70
CA GLY A 189 -21.70 -0.08 -6.56
C GLY A 189 -21.06 1.31 -6.63
N LYS A 190 -21.87 2.38 -6.69
CA LYS A 190 -21.38 3.77 -6.62
C LYS A 190 -20.74 4.09 -5.26
N LYS A 191 -21.25 3.57 -4.14
CA LYS A 191 -20.60 3.70 -2.81
C LYS A 191 -19.26 2.95 -2.78
N GLN A 192 -19.22 1.71 -3.29
CA GLN A 192 -18.00 0.92 -3.40
C GLN A 192 -16.93 1.67 -4.22
N SER A 193 -17.31 2.20 -5.38
CA SER A 193 -16.43 2.97 -6.26
C SER A 193 -15.87 4.24 -5.61
N ARG A 194 -16.64 4.94 -4.76
CA ARG A 194 -16.12 6.08 -4.00
C ARG A 194 -15.13 5.66 -2.93
N ALA A 195 -15.44 4.60 -2.17
CA ALA A 195 -14.55 4.10 -1.13
C ALA A 195 -13.24 3.53 -1.73
N LEU A 196 -13.33 2.88 -2.90
CA LEU A 196 -12.20 2.39 -3.67
C LEU A 196 -11.18 3.49 -3.98
N ALA A 197 -11.61 4.75 -4.18
CA ALA A 197 -10.69 5.83 -4.52
C ALA A 197 -9.62 6.05 -3.42
N SER A 198 -10.00 6.00 -2.14
CA SER A 198 -9.00 6.08 -1.07
C SER A 198 -8.11 4.84 -1.05
N GLN A 199 -8.65 3.66 -1.34
CA GLN A 199 -7.91 2.38 -1.34
C GLN A 199 -6.82 2.31 -2.41
N LEU A 200 -7.14 2.70 -3.65
CA LEU A 200 -6.15 2.80 -4.73
C LEU A 200 -5.05 3.81 -4.38
N SER A 201 -5.42 4.87 -3.66
CA SER A 201 -4.46 5.89 -3.26
C SER A 201 -3.37 5.36 -2.33
N TRP A 202 -3.66 4.39 -1.46
CA TRP A 202 -2.70 3.89 -0.46
C TRP A 202 -1.46 3.26 -1.07
N TYR A 203 -1.61 2.67 -2.26
CA TYR A 203 -0.53 2.04 -3.02
C TYR A 203 0.17 2.99 -4.00
N GLY A 204 -0.29 4.24 -4.10
CA GLY A 204 0.31 5.23 -4.99
C GLY A 204 -0.04 4.98 -6.46
N VAL A 205 -1.25 4.52 -6.77
CA VAL A 205 -1.69 4.33 -8.16
C VAL A 205 -1.50 5.61 -8.98
N ASN A 206 -0.94 5.47 -10.17
CA ASN A 206 -0.71 6.56 -11.12
C ASN A 206 -1.02 6.17 -12.57
N GLY A 207 -1.43 4.91 -12.82
CA GLY A 207 -2.04 4.47 -14.08
C GLY A 207 -3.38 3.77 -13.84
N LEU A 208 -4.36 4.01 -14.71
CA LEU A 208 -5.69 3.41 -14.64
C LEU A 208 -6.02 2.72 -15.95
N VAL A 209 -6.34 1.44 -15.86
CA VAL A 209 -6.70 0.59 -17.00
C VAL A 209 -8.05 -0.04 -16.72
N SER A 210 -8.91 -0.12 -17.72
CA SER A 210 -10.23 -0.68 -17.56
C SER A 210 -10.71 -1.37 -18.82
N SER A 211 -11.48 -2.43 -18.63
CA SER A 211 -12.45 -2.83 -19.64
C SER A 211 -13.32 -1.65 -20.09
N SER A 212 -13.65 -1.59 -21.38
CA SER A 212 -14.52 -0.57 -21.98
C SER A 212 -15.95 -0.53 -21.48
N TRP A 213 -16.41 -1.58 -20.79
CA TRP A 213 -17.80 -1.62 -20.31
C TRP A 213 -18.05 -0.65 -19.16
N GLU A 214 -19.20 0.03 -19.18
CA GLU A 214 -19.51 1.18 -18.33
C GLU A 214 -19.35 0.90 -16.83
N ARG A 215 -19.74 -0.28 -16.35
CA ARG A 215 -19.55 -0.65 -14.93
C ARG A 215 -18.08 -0.67 -14.49
N CYS A 216 -17.16 -1.07 -15.36
CA CYS A 216 -15.73 -1.05 -15.06
C CYS A 216 -15.21 0.39 -15.06
N MET A 217 -15.51 1.14 -16.12
CA MET A 217 -15.16 2.56 -16.23
C MET A 217 -15.69 3.38 -15.05
N ALA A 218 -16.97 3.19 -14.70
CA ALA A 218 -17.62 3.84 -13.57
C ALA A 218 -17.01 3.47 -12.22
N THR A 219 -16.43 2.28 -12.08
CA THR A 219 -15.79 1.85 -10.83
C THR A 219 -14.54 2.66 -10.53
N LEU A 220 -13.73 2.98 -11.54
CA LEU A 220 -12.50 3.78 -11.37
C LEU A 220 -12.73 5.29 -11.45
N ARG A 221 -13.88 5.73 -11.98
CA ARG A 221 -14.18 7.15 -12.26
C ARG A 221 -13.99 8.11 -11.07
N PRO A 222 -14.38 7.80 -9.82
CA PRO A 222 -14.14 8.70 -8.69
C PRO A 222 -12.65 8.93 -8.39
N TYR A 223 -11.83 7.88 -8.53
CA TYR A 223 -10.38 7.98 -8.39
C TYR A 223 -9.79 8.80 -9.53
N ALA A 224 -10.12 8.44 -10.77
CA ALA A 224 -9.66 9.13 -11.98
C ALA A 224 -9.90 10.65 -11.91
N LYS A 225 -11.11 11.05 -11.53
CA LYS A 225 -11.50 12.46 -11.39
C LYS A 225 -10.67 13.19 -10.32
N SER A 226 -10.49 12.55 -9.16
CA SER A 226 -9.81 13.18 -8.02
C SER A 226 -8.29 13.23 -8.23
N ALA A 227 -7.70 12.15 -8.73
CA ALA A 227 -6.28 12.04 -9.08
C ALA A 227 -5.93 12.82 -10.37
N ARG A 228 -6.92 13.18 -11.19
CA ARG A 228 -6.77 13.81 -12.51
C ARG A 228 -5.99 12.93 -13.49
N LEU A 229 -6.32 11.65 -13.50
CA LEU A 229 -5.72 10.66 -14.39
C LEU A 229 -6.73 10.20 -15.43
N PRO A 230 -6.32 9.99 -16.69
CA PRO A 230 -7.17 9.32 -17.66
C PRO A 230 -7.38 7.86 -17.25
N ILE A 231 -8.50 7.27 -17.70
CA ILE A 231 -8.69 5.82 -17.66
C ILE A 231 -8.40 5.33 -19.08
N GLN A 232 -7.41 4.46 -19.22
CA GLN A 232 -7.13 3.78 -20.47
C GLN A 232 -8.12 2.66 -20.66
N GLU A 233 -8.81 2.75 -21.79
CA GLU A 233 -9.87 1.84 -22.16
C GLU A 233 -9.31 0.74 -23.05
N HIS A 234 -9.57 -0.51 -22.66
CA HIS A 234 -9.13 -1.69 -23.39
C HIS A 234 -10.35 -2.56 -23.74
N PRO A 235 -10.83 -2.53 -25.00
CA PRO A 235 -11.93 -3.37 -25.48
C PRO A 235 -11.69 -4.88 -25.32
N GLU A 236 -10.42 -5.30 -25.40
CA GLU A 236 -9.97 -6.67 -25.18
C GLU A 236 -10.24 -7.13 -23.75
N LEU A 237 -10.23 -6.24 -22.74
CA LEU A 237 -10.48 -6.60 -21.34
C LEU A 237 -11.96 -6.78 -20.97
N THR A 238 -12.86 -6.82 -21.96
CA THR A 238 -14.29 -7.10 -21.77
C THR A 238 -14.57 -8.59 -21.59
N GLU A 239 -15.75 -8.95 -21.08
CA GLU A 239 -16.15 -10.38 -21.04
C GLU A 239 -16.25 -10.96 -22.46
N LYS A 240 -16.68 -10.15 -23.43
CA LYS A 240 -16.73 -10.52 -24.85
C LYS A 240 -15.31 -10.73 -25.40
N GLY A 241 -14.40 -9.79 -25.16
CA GLY A 241 -13.01 -9.89 -25.59
C GLY A 241 -12.32 -11.13 -25.03
N TYR A 242 -12.53 -11.45 -23.76
CA TYR A 242 -12.03 -12.69 -23.15
C TYR A 242 -12.60 -13.96 -23.80
N ALA A 243 -13.91 -13.99 -24.12
CA ALA A 243 -14.54 -15.15 -24.73
C ALA A 243 -14.16 -15.35 -26.20
N GLU A 244 -13.88 -14.27 -26.94
CA GLU A 244 -13.51 -14.30 -28.36
C GLU A 244 -12.02 -14.57 -28.56
N ASP A 245 -11.15 -13.98 -27.73
CA ASP A 245 -9.69 -14.12 -27.80
C ASP A 245 -9.07 -14.05 -26.40
N GLU A 246 -9.13 -15.19 -25.70
CA GLU A 246 -8.53 -15.36 -24.37
C GLU A 246 -7.01 -15.09 -24.39
N ALA A 247 -6.31 -15.48 -25.46
CA ALA A 247 -4.86 -15.30 -25.55
C ALA A 247 -4.47 -13.82 -25.58
N SER A 248 -5.17 -13.00 -26.37
CA SER A 248 -4.97 -11.55 -26.43
C SER A 248 -5.32 -10.86 -25.11
N PHE A 249 -6.42 -11.27 -24.47
CA PHE A 249 -6.80 -10.78 -23.14
C PHE A 249 -5.68 -11.05 -22.12
N LEU A 250 -5.19 -12.29 -22.04
CA LEU A 250 -4.17 -12.69 -21.07
C LEU A 250 -2.80 -12.07 -21.38
N ALA A 251 -2.46 -11.87 -22.65
CA ALA A 251 -1.26 -11.14 -23.05
C ALA A 251 -1.29 -9.69 -22.55
N THR A 252 -2.44 -9.02 -22.62
CA THR A 252 -2.64 -7.65 -22.11
C THR A 252 -2.47 -7.60 -20.59
N VAL A 253 -3.14 -8.50 -19.86
CA VAL A 253 -3.01 -8.59 -18.39
C VAL A 253 -1.56 -8.90 -17.98
N THR A 254 -0.89 -9.82 -18.66
CA THR A 254 0.52 -10.17 -18.41
C THR A 254 1.44 -8.97 -18.68
N GLY A 255 1.19 -8.23 -19.76
CA GLY A 255 1.93 -7.00 -20.07
C GLY A 255 1.84 -5.96 -18.95
N LEU A 256 0.64 -5.76 -18.40
CA LEU A 256 0.39 -4.85 -17.28
C LEU A 256 1.01 -5.34 -15.95
N LEU A 257 1.08 -6.66 -15.74
CA LEU A 257 1.78 -7.29 -14.61
C LEU A 257 3.30 -7.19 -14.73
N HIS A 258 3.86 -7.16 -15.93
CA HIS A 258 5.31 -7.06 -16.15
C HIS A 258 5.82 -5.62 -16.18
N ALA A 259 5.11 -4.70 -16.84
CA ALA A 259 5.51 -3.31 -17.06
C ALA A 259 7.01 -3.12 -17.43
N ARG A 260 7.55 -3.96 -18.34
CA ARG A 260 8.91 -3.79 -18.88
C ARG A 260 8.99 -2.44 -19.62
N ALA A 261 10.14 -1.76 -19.58
CA ALA A 261 10.36 -0.46 -20.23
C ALA A 261 9.97 -0.41 -21.73
N ALA A 262 10.09 -1.54 -22.44
CA ALA A 262 9.66 -1.68 -23.84
C ALA A 262 8.12 -1.70 -24.05
N ASN A 263 7.33 -1.92 -22.99
CA ASN A 263 5.86 -1.98 -23.00
C ASN A 263 5.20 -0.73 -22.37
N ILE A 264 5.98 0.30 -22.00
CA ILE A 264 5.44 1.58 -21.49
C ILE A 264 4.56 2.27 -22.54
N ALA A 265 4.72 1.93 -23.83
CA ALA A 265 3.84 2.35 -24.91
C ALA A 265 2.36 1.94 -24.71
N LEU A 266 2.09 0.90 -23.92
CA LEU A 266 0.72 0.47 -23.59
C LEU A 266 0.02 1.42 -22.61
N LEU A 267 0.79 2.22 -21.87
CA LEU A 267 0.30 2.99 -20.75
C LEU A 267 0.22 4.50 -21.01
N ASP A 268 0.64 5.04 -22.17
CA ASP A 268 0.59 6.49 -22.52
C ASP A 268 0.57 7.46 -21.31
N LEU A 269 1.52 7.26 -20.37
CA LEU A 269 1.54 8.01 -19.12
C LEU A 269 2.40 9.24 -19.35
N ALA A 270 1.83 10.41 -19.13
CA ALA A 270 2.61 11.63 -19.02
C ALA A 270 3.69 11.45 -17.93
N PRO A 271 4.93 11.90 -18.16
CA PRO A 271 5.98 11.86 -17.14
C PRO A 271 5.50 12.55 -15.87
N LEU A 272 5.65 11.89 -14.72
CA LEU A 272 5.47 12.57 -13.44
C LEU A 272 6.59 13.61 -13.34
N ASP A 273 6.21 14.89 -13.28
CA ASP A 273 7.16 15.98 -13.08
C ASP A 273 7.85 15.82 -11.72
N ALA A 274 9.06 15.30 -11.76
CA ALA A 274 9.94 15.10 -10.61
C ALA A 274 10.52 16.42 -10.08
N SER A 275 10.23 17.56 -10.71
CA SER A 275 10.77 18.88 -10.34
C SER A 275 9.94 19.64 -9.30
N ALA A 276 8.83 19.07 -8.79
CA ALA A 276 8.00 19.75 -7.81
C ALA A 276 8.77 19.99 -6.51
N ALA A 277 9.09 21.27 -6.29
CA ALA A 277 9.88 21.78 -5.19
C ALA A 277 9.44 21.22 -3.82
N PRO A 278 10.41 20.89 -2.94
CA PRO A 278 10.11 20.26 -1.68
C PRO A 278 9.49 21.23 -0.66
N TYR A 279 8.86 20.63 0.35
CA TYR A 279 8.14 21.29 1.42
C TYR A 279 9.12 21.99 2.39
N HIS A 280 9.26 23.31 2.30
CA HIS A 280 9.89 24.09 3.37
C HIS A 280 8.93 24.19 4.57
N ARG A 281 9.32 23.62 5.71
CA ARG A 281 8.85 24.10 7.00
C ARG A 281 10.04 24.69 7.76
N GLY A 282 10.12 26.03 7.75
CA GLY A 282 10.95 26.77 8.69
C GLY A 282 10.46 26.51 10.11
N GLY A 283 11.21 25.72 10.85
CA GLY A 283 10.96 25.42 12.26
C GLY A 283 12.13 24.63 12.80
N THR A 284 13.08 25.31 13.43
CA THR A 284 14.18 24.70 14.17
C THR A 284 13.60 23.73 15.21
N ALA A 285 13.79 22.43 15.01
CA ALA A 285 13.47 21.43 16.01
C ALA A 285 14.35 21.67 17.26
N PRO A 286 13.81 21.59 18.48
CA PRO A 286 14.66 21.61 19.67
C PRO A 286 15.58 20.39 19.67
N ALA A 287 16.86 20.61 20.01
CA ALA A 287 17.84 19.54 20.13
C ALA A 287 17.33 18.44 21.07
N ALA A 288 17.40 17.18 20.63
CA ALA A 288 17.15 16.04 21.49
C ALA A 288 18.11 16.08 22.71
N PRO A 289 17.65 15.78 23.93
CA PRO A 289 18.52 15.84 25.10
C PRO A 289 19.65 14.80 24.99
N ASP A 290 20.86 15.19 25.36
CA ASP A 290 22.06 14.34 25.44
C ASP A 290 21.79 13.10 26.33
N HIS A 291 21.95 11.89 25.78
CA HIS A 291 21.81 10.62 26.50
C HIS A 291 23.18 10.00 26.81
N ARG A 292 24.09 10.76 27.40
CA ARG A 292 25.24 10.16 28.11
C ARG A 292 24.76 9.42 29.35
N ASP A 293 24.25 8.20 29.16
CA ASP A 293 24.35 7.07 30.10
C ASP A 293 23.64 5.83 29.53
N THR A 294 24.38 5.02 28.77
CA THR A 294 24.38 3.55 28.83
C THR A 294 25.44 3.01 27.87
N THR A 295 26.42 2.32 28.44
CA THR A 295 27.60 1.75 27.80
C THR A 295 27.25 0.67 26.79
N ALA A 296 27.15 1.03 25.51
CA ALA A 296 27.43 0.21 24.31
C ALA A 296 27.23 1.00 22.98
N ALA A 297 26.63 2.20 23.00
CA ALA A 297 26.28 2.97 21.80
C ALA A 297 27.32 4.05 21.39
N ALA A 298 28.52 4.07 21.98
CA ALA A 298 29.45 5.20 21.92
C ALA A 298 30.22 5.41 20.59
N CYS A 299 29.82 4.79 19.48
CA CYS A 299 30.47 5.00 18.16
C CYS A 299 29.49 5.21 17.00
N ILE A 300 28.25 5.62 17.27
CA ILE A 300 27.28 5.92 16.21
C ILE A 300 27.28 7.44 16.02
N ASN A 301 27.84 7.93 14.92
CA ASN A 301 27.80 9.35 14.55
C ASN A 301 26.39 9.92 14.77
N GLU A 302 26.26 10.86 15.71
CA GLU A 302 25.02 11.51 16.11
C GLU A 302 24.49 12.51 15.06
N HIS A 303 25.08 12.50 13.85
CA HIS A 303 24.81 13.41 12.75
C HIS A 303 24.15 12.68 11.57
N GLY A 304 23.07 11.94 11.84
CA GLY A 304 22.10 11.67 10.78
C GLY A 304 21.44 13.00 10.38
N PRO A 305 21.27 13.32 9.09
CA PRO A 305 20.59 14.54 8.70
C PRO A 305 19.20 14.55 9.33
N ASP A 306 18.81 15.69 9.93
CA ASP A 306 17.38 16.00 10.14
C ASP A 306 16.67 15.81 8.80
N VAL A 307 15.37 15.47 8.79
CA VAL A 307 14.62 15.11 7.58
C VAL A 307 14.80 16.17 6.48
N ASP A 308 15.86 15.98 5.70
CA ASP A 308 16.29 16.79 4.60
C ASP A 308 15.81 16.06 3.36
N ASP A 309 15.19 16.83 2.49
CA ASP A 309 14.53 16.41 1.25
C ASP A 309 15.54 16.08 0.13
N GLY A 310 16.84 16.11 0.46
CA GLY A 310 17.98 15.80 -0.37
C GLY A 310 17.70 14.74 -1.43
N ALA A 311 17.59 15.22 -2.66
CA ALA A 311 17.43 14.53 -3.94
C ALA A 311 17.49 13.00 -3.82
N ALA A 312 16.32 12.37 -3.67
CA ALA A 312 16.17 10.95 -3.87
C ALA A 312 16.73 10.60 -5.26
N ARG A 313 17.80 9.78 -5.30
CA ARG A 313 18.24 9.19 -6.56
C ARG A 313 17.06 8.44 -7.16
N THR A 314 16.83 8.62 -8.45
CA THR A 314 15.71 8.03 -9.18
C THR A 314 15.88 6.51 -9.25
N TRP A 315 15.30 5.80 -8.29
CA TRP A 315 15.12 4.35 -8.35
C TRP A 315 14.22 3.99 -9.55
N PRO A 316 14.34 2.80 -10.18
CA PRO A 316 13.55 2.38 -11.36
C PRO A 316 12.02 2.44 -11.19
N GLN A 317 11.52 2.63 -9.96
CA GLN A 317 10.09 2.91 -9.70
C GLN A 317 9.62 4.27 -10.22
N ALA A 318 10.53 5.23 -10.40
CA ALA A 318 10.19 6.51 -11.04
C ALA A 318 9.71 6.29 -12.50
N GLU A 319 10.11 5.17 -13.12
CA GLU A 319 9.82 4.84 -14.52
C GLU A 319 8.70 3.80 -14.69
N THR A 320 8.37 3.03 -13.63
CA THR A 320 7.37 1.95 -13.71
C THR A 320 6.11 2.27 -12.90
N PRO A 321 4.96 2.50 -13.56
CA PRO A 321 3.75 2.94 -12.88
C PRO A 321 3.11 1.85 -12.00
N THR A 322 2.48 2.31 -10.92
CA THR A 322 1.55 1.50 -10.12
C THR A 322 0.19 1.60 -10.79
N VAL A 323 -0.32 0.49 -11.30
CA VAL A 323 -1.53 0.46 -12.13
C VAL A 323 -2.69 -0.21 -11.39
N ALA A 324 -3.90 0.32 -11.60
CA ALA A 324 -5.14 -0.35 -11.23
C ALA A 324 -5.89 -0.80 -12.49
N ILE A 325 -6.33 -2.05 -12.51
CA ILE A 325 -6.96 -2.70 -13.66
C ILE A 325 -8.38 -3.12 -13.26
N CYS A 326 -9.42 -2.56 -13.89
CA CYS A 326 -10.80 -2.94 -13.60
C CYS A 326 -11.32 -4.04 -14.55
N LEU A 327 -11.75 -5.16 -13.96
CA LEU A 327 -12.05 -6.43 -14.62
C LEU A 327 -13.46 -6.96 -14.26
N HIS A 328 -13.87 -8.02 -14.95
CA HIS A 328 -15.15 -8.70 -14.77
C HIS A 328 -14.98 -10.07 -14.12
N ARG A 329 -16.00 -10.55 -13.40
CA ARG A 329 -15.97 -11.89 -12.77
C ARG A 329 -15.61 -13.02 -13.75
N PRO A 330 -16.20 -13.11 -14.96
CA PRO A 330 -15.94 -14.23 -15.86
C PRO A 330 -14.51 -14.31 -16.37
N THR A 331 -13.75 -13.21 -16.31
CA THR A 331 -12.35 -13.17 -16.75
C THR A 331 -11.37 -13.48 -15.62
N LEU A 332 -11.83 -13.49 -14.36
CA LEU A 332 -10.97 -13.72 -13.20
C LEU A 332 -10.29 -15.10 -13.18
N PRO A 333 -10.88 -16.21 -13.65
CA PRO A 333 -10.18 -17.50 -13.68
C PRO A 333 -8.84 -17.44 -14.42
N GLY A 334 -8.81 -16.99 -15.68
CA GLY A 334 -7.57 -16.86 -16.45
C GLY A 334 -6.59 -15.83 -15.88
N VAL A 335 -7.10 -14.75 -15.26
CA VAL A 335 -6.26 -13.78 -14.54
C VAL A 335 -5.58 -14.42 -13.32
N MET A 336 -6.31 -15.21 -12.53
CA MET A 336 -5.73 -15.90 -11.38
C MET A 336 -4.73 -16.96 -11.82
N GLU A 337 -4.97 -17.66 -12.93
CA GLU A 337 -4.00 -18.58 -13.52
C GLU A 337 -2.71 -17.85 -13.94
N THR A 338 -2.83 -16.69 -14.58
CA THR A 338 -1.69 -15.84 -14.95
C THR A 338 -0.88 -15.42 -13.73
N VAL A 339 -1.55 -14.91 -12.68
CA VAL A 339 -0.88 -14.52 -11.44
C VAL A 339 -0.24 -15.74 -10.75
N SER A 340 -0.93 -16.89 -10.76
CA SER A 340 -0.44 -18.15 -10.18
C SER A 340 0.82 -18.66 -10.89
N ALA A 341 0.87 -18.59 -12.23
CA ALA A 341 2.04 -18.98 -13.03
C ALA A 341 3.28 -18.14 -12.71
N MET A 342 3.09 -16.86 -12.36
CA MET A 342 4.16 -15.96 -11.93
C MET A 342 4.50 -16.06 -10.43
N SER A 343 3.77 -16.88 -9.67
CA SER A 343 3.84 -16.94 -8.21
C SER A 343 4.61 -18.16 -7.70
N PRO A 344 5.51 -18.00 -6.71
CA PRO A 344 6.08 -19.15 -6.00
C PRO A 344 4.99 -19.90 -5.21
N PRO A 345 5.20 -21.18 -4.85
CA PRO A 345 4.19 -22.00 -4.17
C PRO A 345 3.59 -21.36 -2.91
N SER A 346 4.40 -20.64 -2.13
CA SER A 346 4.00 -19.94 -0.91
C SER A 346 3.02 -18.79 -1.15
N ILE A 347 3.04 -18.19 -2.34
CA ILE A 347 2.12 -17.12 -2.73
C ILE A 347 0.89 -17.71 -3.43
N ARG A 348 1.05 -18.78 -4.22
CA ARG A 348 -0.08 -19.47 -4.87
C ARG A 348 -1.13 -19.92 -3.87
N SER A 349 -0.74 -20.39 -2.68
CA SER A 349 -1.67 -20.79 -1.63
C SER A 349 -2.45 -19.63 -0.99
N GLN A 350 -2.06 -18.38 -1.25
CA GLN A 350 -2.72 -17.17 -0.75
C GLN A 350 -3.66 -16.56 -1.79
N LEU A 351 -3.61 -17.01 -3.05
CA LEU A 351 -4.50 -16.53 -4.10
C LEU A 351 -5.94 -17.01 -3.83
N PRO A 352 -6.96 -16.22 -4.22
CA PRO A 352 -8.33 -16.70 -4.19
C PRO A 352 -8.44 -17.98 -5.02
N ALA A 353 -9.01 -19.04 -4.43
CA ALA A 353 -9.04 -20.36 -5.05
C ALA A 353 -10.37 -20.69 -5.74
N GLU A 354 -11.45 -19.98 -5.40
CA GLU A 354 -12.81 -20.31 -5.84
C GLU A 354 -13.57 -19.10 -6.38
N ASP A 355 -14.47 -19.36 -7.32
CA ASP A 355 -15.38 -18.34 -7.86
C ASP A 355 -16.47 -17.95 -6.83
N PRO A 356 -16.74 -16.65 -6.60
CA PRO A 356 -16.18 -15.48 -7.27
C PRO A 356 -14.86 -15.03 -6.62
N TYR A 357 -13.73 -15.33 -7.28
CA TYR A 357 -12.35 -15.02 -6.85
C TYR A 357 -12.21 -13.65 -6.21
N LEU A 358 -12.92 -12.65 -6.75
CA LEU A 358 -13.15 -11.37 -6.13
C LEU A 358 -14.65 -11.06 -6.07
N LYS A 359 -15.13 -10.49 -4.97
CA LYS A 359 -16.48 -9.92 -4.82
C LYS A 359 -16.59 -8.56 -5.54
N PRO A 360 -17.81 -8.06 -5.84
CA PRO A 360 -17.94 -6.75 -6.50
C PRO A 360 -17.27 -5.63 -5.69
N GLY A 361 -16.41 -4.85 -6.34
CA GLY A 361 -15.62 -3.78 -5.74
C GLY A 361 -14.39 -4.25 -4.95
N GLU A 362 -14.13 -5.55 -4.84
CA GLU A 362 -12.97 -6.11 -4.15
C GLU A 362 -11.69 -5.98 -4.99
N ILE A 363 -10.57 -5.84 -4.29
CA ILE A 363 -9.24 -5.64 -4.85
C ILE A 363 -8.36 -6.83 -4.49
N LEU A 364 -7.61 -7.32 -5.48
CA LEU A 364 -6.40 -8.10 -5.27
C LEU A 364 -5.19 -7.26 -5.66
N VAL A 365 -4.34 -6.93 -4.68
CA VAL A 365 -3.07 -6.27 -4.92
C VAL A 365 -2.03 -7.35 -5.15
N VAL A 366 -1.42 -7.34 -6.33
CA VAL A 366 -0.34 -8.24 -6.72
C VAL A 366 0.96 -7.44 -6.67
N HIS A 367 1.83 -7.78 -5.73
CA HIS A 367 3.13 -7.14 -5.58
C HIS A 367 4.14 -7.88 -6.45
N THR A 368 4.55 -7.29 -7.56
CA THR A 368 5.50 -7.91 -8.47
C THR A 368 6.93 -7.44 -8.19
N SER A 369 7.95 -8.23 -8.50
CA SER A 369 9.32 -7.72 -8.56
C SER A 369 9.43 -6.62 -9.62
N LEU A 370 10.41 -5.73 -9.45
CA LEU A 370 10.69 -4.70 -10.46
C LEU A 370 11.36 -5.36 -11.68
N PRO A 371 11.07 -4.88 -12.90
CA PRO A 371 11.67 -5.40 -14.12
C PRO A 371 13.12 -4.88 -14.27
N VAL A 372 14.03 -5.33 -13.39
CA VAL A 372 15.47 -5.05 -13.50
C VAL A 372 16.07 -6.04 -14.49
N SER A 373 16.90 -5.53 -15.42
CA SER A 373 17.41 -6.20 -16.62
C SER A 373 17.52 -7.74 -16.56
N GLN A 374 16.83 -8.40 -17.51
CA GLN A 374 16.90 -9.84 -17.85
C GLN A 374 16.28 -10.85 -16.86
N ARG A 375 15.70 -10.44 -15.73
CA ARG A 375 14.90 -11.35 -14.91
C ARG A 375 13.42 -11.33 -15.32
N ASP A 376 12.78 -12.47 -15.16
CA ASP A 376 11.33 -12.56 -15.25
C ASP A 376 10.69 -11.94 -14.02
N VAL A 377 9.60 -11.23 -14.24
CA VAL A 377 8.84 -10.60 -13.16
C VAL A 377 8.12 -11.71 -12.40
N CYS A 378 8.27 -11.72 -11.08
CA CYS A 378 7.64 -12.70 -10.20
C CYS A 378 6.72 -12.00 -9.20
N VAL A 379 5.74 -12.73 -8.68
CA VAL A 379 4.87 -12.22 -7.61
C VAL A 379 5.55 -12.46 -6.27
N LEU A 380 5.77 -11.39 -5.52
CA LEU A 380 6.43 -11.37 -4.22
C LEU A 380 5.44 -11.46 -3.06
N ALA A 381 4.25 -10.88 -3.23
CA ALA A 381 3.18 -10.94 -2.24
C ALA A 381 1.83 -10.67 -2.90
N VAL A 382 0.75 -11.09 -2.23
CA VAL A 382 -0.61 -10.74 -2.63
C VAL A 382 -1.41 -10.26 -1.43
N GLU A 383 -2.36 -9.37 -1.68
CA GLU A 383 -3.28 -8.86 -0.67
C GLU A 383 -4.69 -8.77 -1.23
N GLN A 384 -5.67 -9.36 -0.55
CA GLN A 384 -7.08 -9.25 -0.91
C GLN A 384 -7.84 -8.44 0.14
N PHE A 385 -8.59 -7.42 -0.31
CA PHE A 385 -9.45 -6.64 0.58
C PHE A 385 -10.52 -5.89 -0.21
N ARG A 386 -11.55 -5.43 0.50
CA ARG A 386 -12.71 -4.75 -0.07
C ARG A 386 -12.92 -3.36 0.53
N PRO A 387 -13.65 -2.47 -0.16
CA PRO A 387 -14.13 -1.24 0.43
C PRO A 387 -14.93 -1.51 1.70
N LEU A 388 -14.61 -0.80 2.78
CA LEU A 388 -15.40 -0.85 4.01
C LEU A 388 -16.80 -0.29 3.73
N GLU A 389 -17.81 -1.15 3.80
CA GLU A 389 -19.21 -0.73 3.76
C GLU A 389 -19.65 -0.42 5.20
N GLY A 390 -20.35 0.71 5.41
CA GLY A 390 -20.49 1.44 6.67
C GLY A 390 -21.06 0.73 7.92
N ASP A 391 -21.18 -0.59 7.94
CA ASP A 391 -21.55 -1.41 9.12
C ASP A 391 -20.56 -2.56 9.42
N GLU A 392 -19.49 -2.75 8.62
CA GLU A 392 -18.53 -3.86 8.83
C GLU A 392 -17.48 -3.58 9.91
N THR A 393 -17.62 -2.46 10.63
CA THR A 393 -16.72 -1.96 11.67
C THR A 393 -16.69 -2.78 12.96
N ALA A 394 -17.44 -3.89 13.04
CA ALA A 394 -17.56 -4.71 14.24
C ALA A 394 -16.87 -6.09 14.17
N ARG A 395 -16.18 -6.44 13.08
CA ARG A 395 -15.58 -7.79 12.90
C ARG A 395 -14.20 -7.79 12.22
N ALA A 396 -13.31 -6.89 12.63
CA ALA A 396 -11.88 -7.00 12.30
C ALA A 396 -11.08 -7.38 13.54
#